data_AF-A0A2D4VVU2-F1
#
_entry.id   AF-A0A2D4VVU2-F1
#
_cell.length_a   1.000
_cell.length_b   1.000
_cell.length_c   1.000
_cell.angle_alpha   90.00
_cell.angle_beta   90.00
_cell.angle_gamma   90.00
#
_symmetry.space_group_name_H-M   'P 1'
#
loop_
_entity.id
_entity.type
_entity.pdbx_description
1 polymer ?
#
loop_
_entity_poly.entity_id
_entity_poly.type
_entity_poly.pdbx_seq_one_letter_code
_entity_poly.pdbx_strand_id
1 'polypeptide(L)' 'MNLPSLTIEPLSKAAFGPFGTVIDRDGADIRMINEGTTTRFHALSDVDVAAEGGTPI' A
#
# COMPACT_ATOMS: atom_id res chain seq x y z
N MET A 1 21.65 -4.24 -28.81
CA MET A 1 20.20 -4.18 -28.48
C MET A 1 19.87 -2.76 -28.10
N ASN A 2 18.77 -2.21 -28.59
CA ASN A 2 18.23 -0.92 -28.14
C ASN A 2 17.16 -1.23 -27.09
N LEU A 3 17.34 -0.80 -25.84
CA LEU A 3 16.33 -0.96 -24.80
C LEU A 3 15.25 0.11 -25.01
N PRO A 4 13.96 -0.23 -24.84
CA PRO A 4 12.90 0.77 -24.89
C PRO A 4 13.09 1.78 -23.74
N SER A 5 12.84 3.05 -24.04
CA SER A 5 12.76 4.10 -23.02
C SER A 5 11.46 3.93 -22.23
N LEU A 6 11.55 4.00 -20.89
CA LEU A 6 10.39 3.96 -20.00
C LEU A 6 10.03 5.38 -19.57
N THR A 7 8.79 5.78 -19.80
CA THR A 7 8.26 7.06 -19.31
C THR A 7 7.91 6.94 -17.84
N ILE A 8 8.28 7.95 -17.04
CA ILE A 8 7.89 8.04 -15.64
C ILE A 8 6.46 8.57 -15.57
N GLU A 9 5.59 7.86 -14.85
CA GLU A 9 4.19 8.25 -14.65
C GLU A 9 3.93 8.64 -13.18
N PRO A 10 3.00 9.59 -12.91
CA PRO A 10 2.58 9.88 -11.54
C PRO A 10 1.99 8.65 -10.86
N LEU A 11 2.38 8.41 -9.60
CA LEU A 11 1.84 7.31 -8.82
C LEU A 11 0.38 7.60 -8.44
N SER A 12 -0.52 6.65 -8.73
CA SER A 12 -1.89 6.65 -8.23
C SER A 12 -2.29 5.24 -7.82
N LYS A 13 -3.24 5.12 -6.89
CA LYS A 13 -3.80 3.82 -6.47
C LYS A 13 -4.36 3.02 -7.65
N ALA A 14 -5.04 3.70 -8.57
CA ALA A 14 -5.63 3.07 -9.75
C ALA A 14 -4.56 2.57 -10.74
N ALA A 15 -3.58 3.41 -11.09
CA ALA A 15 -2.53 3.03 -12.04
C ALA A 15 -1.61 1.94 -11.48
N PHE A 16 -1.39 1.94 -10.16
CA PHE A 16 -0.50 0.97 -9.51
C PHE A 16 -1.19 -0.35 -9.10
N GLY A 17 -2.53 -0.37 -9.05
CA GLY A 17 -3.32 -1.52 -8.60
C GLY A 17 -2.95 -2.88 -9.22
N PRO A 18 -2.59 -2.96 -10.53
CA PRO A 18 -2.12 -4.21 -11.11
C PRO A 18 -0.78 -4.74 -10.57
N PHE A 19 0.04 -3.86 -9.97
CA PHE A 19 1.38 -4.18 -9.48
C PHE A 19 1.43 -4.32 -7.96
N GLY A 20 0.47 -3.72 -7.25
CA GLY A 20 0.38 -3.79 -5.79
C GLY A 20 -0.42 -2.63 -5.21
N THR A 21 -0.13 -2.31 -3.95
CA THR A 21 -0.89 -1.33 -3.18
C THR A 21 -0.04 -0.08 -2.90
N VAL A 22 -0.61 1.10 -3.16
CA VAL A 22 0.02 2.37 -2.74
C VAL A 22 -0.34 2.65 -1.28
N ILE A 23 0.69 2.74 -0.43
CA ILE A 23 0.55 3.10 0.98
C ILE A 23 0.31 4.62 1.08
N ASP A 24 -0.96 4.99 1.18
CA ASP A 24 -1.41 6.38 1.30
C ASP A 24 -2.70 6.47 2.12
N ARG A 25 -2.85 7.59 2.81
CA ARG A 25 -3.95 7.96 3.69
C ARG A 25 -5.28 8.17 2.96
N ASP A 26 -5.22 8.59 1.70
CA ASP A 26 -6.44 8.94 0.94
C ASP A 26 -7.35 7.72 0.77
N GLY A 27 -8.61 7.80 1.18
CA GLY A 27 -9.55 6.67 1.13
C GLY A 27 -9.22 5.49 2.06
N ALA A 28 -8.34 5.66 3.05
CA ALA A 28 -8.03 4.62 4.03
C ALA A 28 -9.13 4.45 5.09
N ASP A 29 -9.24 3.24 5.67
CA ASP A 29 -10.01 3.03 6.90
C ASP A 29 -9.32 3.79 8.05
N ILE A 30 -10.06 4.68 8.72
CA ILE A 30 -9.52 5.54 9.78
C ILE A 30 -10.06 5.08 11.12
N ARG A 31 -9.14 4.88 12.07
CA ARG A 31 -9.46 4.62 13.47
C ARG A 31 -8.81 5.68 14.35
N MET A 32 -9.59 6.27 15.24
CA MET A 32 -9.05 7.10 16.31
C MET A 32 -8.59 6.19 17.46
N ILE A 33 -7.34 6.36 17.88
CA ILE A 33 -6.76 5.64 19.03
C ILE A 33 -6.16 6.64 20.01
N ASN A 34 -5.67 6.17 21.16
CA ASN A 34 -5.09 7.00 22.22
C ASN A 34 -6.02 8.14 22.63
N GLU A 35 -7.26 7.80 22.99
CA GLU A 35 -8.28 8.76 23.42
C GLU A 35 -8.53 9.90 22.41
N GLY A 36 -8.43 9.61 21.12
CA GLY A 36 -8.72 10.57 20.06
C GLY A 36 -7.55 11.48 19.67
N THR A 37 -6.36 11.24 20.20
CA THR A 37 -5.17 12.05 19.87
C THR A 37 -4.37 11.52 18.69
N THR A 38 -4.63 10.27 18.27
CA THR A 38 -3.87 9.63 17.19
C THR A 38 -4.82 9.06 16.14
N THR A 39 -4.55 9.38 14.87
CA THR A 39 -5.25 8.82 13.71
C THR A 39 -4.47 7.63 13.17
N ARG A 40 -5.07 6.44 13.21
CA ARG A 40 -4.54 5.23 12.58
C ARG A 40 -5.20 5.05 11.22
N PHE A 41 -4.39 5.08 10.16
CA PHE A 41 -4.76 4.61 8.83
C PHE A 41 -4.55 3.09 8.80
N HIS A 42 -5.64 2.35 8.99
CA HIS A 42 -5.58 0.94 9.31
C HIS A 42 -5.26 0.09 8.07
N ALA A 43 -4.30 -0.84 8.21
CA ALA A 43 -4.00 -1.90 7.25
C ALA A 43 -3.91 -1.41 5.78
N LEU A 44 -3.05 -0.42 5.52
CA LEU A 44 -2.90 0.17 4.18
C LEU A 44 -2.36 -0.80 3.12
N SER A 45 -1.75 -1.90 3.54
CA SER A 45 -1.29 -2.99 2.67
C SER A 45 -1.24 -4.28 3.49
N ASP A 46 -1.42 -5.41 2.80
CA ASP A 46 -1.11 -6.72 3.33
C ASP A 46 0.37 -7.06 3.12
N VAL A 47 0.85 -8.04 3.88
CA VAL A 47 2.20 -8.59 3.77
C VAL A 47 2.07 -10.03 3.29
N ASP A 48 2.67 -10.33 2.13
CA ASP A 48 2.75 -11.70 1.62
C ASP A 48 3.96 -12.43 2.22
N VAL A 49 3.67 -13.27 3.19
CA VAL A 49 4.64 -14.15 3.88
C VAL A 49 4.17 -15.60 3.88
N ALA A 50 3.28 -15.98 2.96
CA ALA A 50 2.73 -17.33 2.94
C ALA A 50 3.79 -18.40 2.61
N ALA A 51 4.95 -18.00 2.07
CA ALA A 51 6.11 -18.88 1.94
C ALA A 51 6.41 -19.56 3.28
N GLU A 52 6.54 -20.88 3.25
CA GLU A 52 6.83 -21.71 4.44
C GLU A 52 5.77 -21.61 5.56
N GLY A 53 4.55 -21.14 5.25
CA GLY A 53 3.44 -21.07 6.20
C GLY A 53 3.47 -19.86 7.12
N GLY A 54 4.18 -18.78 6.77
CA GLY A 54 4.21 -17.54 7.55
C GLY A 54 2.85 -16.83 7.60
N THR A 55 2.62 -16.10 8.69
CA THR A 55 1.45 -15.24 8.88
C THR A 55 1.89 -13.91 9.51
N PRO A 56 1.47 -12.75 8.98
CA PRO A 56 1.82 -11.46 9.58
C PRO A 56 1.13 -11.27 10.95
N ILE A 57 1.83 -10.62 11.89
CA ILE A 57 1.33 -10.26 13.24
C ILE A 57 1.08 -8.76 13.39
#